data_AF-A0A1F3LNY9-F1
#
_entry.id   AF-A0A1F3LNY9-F1
#
_cell.length_a   1.000
_cell.length_b   1.000
_cell.length_c   1.000
_cell.angle_alpha   90.00
_cell.angle_beta   90.00
_cell.angle_gamma   90.00
#
_symmetry.space_group_name_H-M   'P 1'
#
loop_
_entity.id
_entity.type
_entity.pdbx_description
1 polymer ?
#
loop_
_entity_poly.entity_id
_entity_poly.type
_entity_poly.pdbx_seq_one_letter_code
_entity_poly.pdbx_strand_id
1 'polypeptide(L)'
;METKMIGNKITEARKKINISQAQLAERLFISPQAVGKWERGESMPDIITLNRLAEILGVDLNYFSENFQSGVTEITPAELYEKQPVELPSLPTGQAGGKQMQKPSWDMSRGNWVDADFSGLKNLHEKFSSSNMQRCKFIGSDLSGLLLKTNNVDSCDFSGSDISNSHIQLSHLNKNTFKDCSLKEAEFSRSHINACDFTGANFTGTKFSESFIYGCDLTGVDFTGVVIKSGGITGVVVKSGDFGKNTIANAVWNRASFIDTQIADIVFTGTLDDCYFENCAFTRVTFQNANLINTFFKNNKKLKRIRFIDCRADRITYEFLNQGNADLTGITLLTPKGGNE
;
A
#
# COMPACT_ATOMS: atom_id res chain seq x y z
N MET A 1 -14.94 -24.45 -8.04
CA MET A 1 -16.01 -24.85 -8.98
C MET A 1 -16.00 -23.90 -10.19
N GLU A 2 -15.88 -22.60 -9.94
CA GLU A 2 -15.78 -21.50 -10.94
C GLU A 2 -14.52 -21.57 -11.84
N THR A 3 -13.32 -21.81 -11.28
CA THR A 3 -12.06 -21.91 -12.05
C THR A 3 -12.06 -23.02 -13.11
N LYS A 4 -12.68 -24.16 -12.79
CA LYS A 4 -12.81 -25.31 -13.70
C LYS A 4 -13.78 -25.02 -14.84
N MET A 5 -14.78 -24.18 -14.60
CA MET A 5 -15.77 -23.78 -15.59
C MET A 5 -15.19 -22.80 -16.62
N ILE A 6 -14.41 -21.80 -16.15
CA ILE A 6 -13.66 -20.88 -17.02
C ILE A 6 -12.63 -21.63 -17.86
N GLY A 7 -11.89 -22.57 -17.26
CA GLY A 7 -10.96 -23.44 -17.98
C GLY A 7 -11.61 -24.22 -19.12
N ASN A 8 -12.82 -24.75 -18.89
CA ASN A 8 -13.59 -25.43 -19.93
C ASN A 8 -14.00 -24.48 -21.06
N LYS A 9 -14.47 -23.27 -20.74
CA LYS A 9 -14.84 -22.26 -21.75
C LYS A 9 -13.65 -21.81 -22.61
N ILE A 10 -12.47 -21.62 -22.00
CA ILE A 10 -11.24 -21.32 -22.74
C ILE A 10 -10.90 -22.49 -23.68
N THR A 11 -11.03 -23.72 -23.20
CA THR A 11 -10.78 -24.94 -24.01
C THR A 11 -11.74 -25.02 -25.20
N GLU A 12 -13.03 -24.77 -24.98
CA GLU A 12 -14.06 -24.81 -26.02
C GLU A 12 -13.84 -23.75 -27.09
N ALA A 13 -13.67 -22.49 -26.69
CA ALA A 13 -13.45 -21.39 -27.61
C ALA A 13 -12.14 -21.55 -28.40
N ARG A 14 -11.06 -22.04 -27.76
CA ARG A 14 -9.79 -22.33 -28.43
C ARG A 14 -9.92 -23.43 -29.48
N LYS A 15 -10.61 -24.52 -29.15
CA LYS A 15 -10.84 -25.63 -30.10
C LYS A 15 -11.74 -25.21 -31.26
N LYS A 16 -12.71 -24.32 -31.02
CA LYS A 16 -13.61 -23.79 -32.05
C LYS A 16 -12.87 -23.03 -33.16
N ILE A 17 -11.78 -22.34 -32.83
CA ILE A 17 -10.91 -21.67 -33.81
C ILE A 17 -9.69 -22.51 -34.24
N ASN A 18 -9.66 -23.79 -33.85
CA ASN A 18 -8.67 -24.80 -34.24
C ASN A 18 -7.19 -24.44 -33.98
N ILE A 19 -6.89 -23.85 -32.81
CA ILE A 19 -5.50 -23.56 -32.39
C ILE A 19 -5.08 -24.41 -31.18
N SER A 20 -3.79 -24.75 -31.10
CA SER A 20 -3.22 -25.50 -29.96
C SER A 20 -2.99 -24.60 -28.72
N GLN A 21 -2.79 -25.20 -27.54
CA GLN A 21 -2.43 -24.44 -26.33
C GLN A 21 -1.14 -23.64 -26.54
N ALA A 22 -0.17 -24.20 -27.28
CA ALA A 22 1.09 -23.53 -27.58
C ALA A 22 0.90 -22.32 -28.51
N GLN A 23 0.04 -22.44 -29.52
CA GLN A 23 -0.30 -21.33 -30.43
C GLN A 23 -1.10 -20.23 -29.72
N LEU A 24 -2.00 -20.59 -28.80
CA LEU A 24 -2.70 -19.59 -27.98
C LEU A 24 -1.72 -18.87 -27.04
N ALA A 25 -0.80 -19.62 -26.42
CA ALA A 25 0.22 -19.05 -25.54
C ALA A 25 1.18 -18.10 -26.28
N GLU A 26 1.59 -18.46 -27.50
CA GLU A 26 2.42 -17.62 -28.37
C GLU A 26 1.73 -16.29 -28.69
N ARG A 27 0.44 -16.32 -29.05
CA ARG A 27 -0.35 -15.10 -29.31
C ARG A 27 -0.57 -14.23 -28.08
N LEU A 28 -0.50 -14.82 -26.89
CA LEU A 28 -0.63 -14.14 -25.61
C LEU A 28 0.71 -13.71 -25.01
N PHE A 29 1.84 -14.08 -25.63
CA PHE A 29 3.20 -13.87 -25.13
C PHE A 29 3.44 -14.50 -23.73
N ILE A 30 2.94 -15.71 -23.52
CA ILE A 30 3.07 -16.47 -22.26
C ILE A 30 3.51 -17.92 -22.51
N SER A 31 3.76 -18.67 -21.42
CA SER A 31 4.12 -20.09 -21.53
C SER A 31 2.90 -20.98 -21.87
N PRO A 32 3.07 -22.03 -22.71
CA PRO A 32 2.02 -23.02 -22.97
C PRO A 32 1.52 -23.73 -21.70
N GLN A 33 2.40 -23.83 -20.69
CA GLN A 33 2.09 -24.41 -19.38
C GLN A 33 1.03 -23.59 -18.63
N ALA A 34 1.02 -22.26 -18.77
CA ALA A 34 0.01 -21.40 -18.16
C ALA A 34 -1.38 -21.66 -18.75
N VAL A 35 -1.50 -21.72 -20.09
CA VAL A 35 -2.76 -22.09 -20.77
C VAL A 35 -3.24 -23.47 -20.32
N GLY A 36 -2.34 -24.45 -20.22
CA GLY A 36 -2.69 -25.79 -19.72
C GLY A 36 -3.21 -25.79 -18.28
N LYS A 37 -2.63 -24.97 -17.39
CA LYS A 37 -3.12 -24.83 -16.00
C LYS A 37 -4.49 -24.16 -15.95
N TRP A 38 -4.78 -23.19 -16.82
CA TRP A 38 -6.10 -22.58 -16.92
C TRP A 38 -7.16 -23.57 -17.37
N GLU A 39 -6.88 -24.33 -18.44
CA GLU A 39 -7.82 -25.33 -18.97
C GLU A 39 -8.13 -26.46 -17.99
N ARG A 40 -7.18 -26.81 -17.11
CA ARG A 40 -7.40 -27.78 -16.02
C ARG A 40 -8.08 -27.17 -14.78
N GLY A 41 -8.25 -25.85 -14.73
CA GLY A 41 -8.80 -25.12 -13.59
C GLY A 41 -7.86 -25.03 -12.38
N GLU A 42 -6.55 -25.24 -12.58
CA GLU A 42 -5.50 -25.18 -11.56
C GLU A 42 -5.06 -23.75 -11.25
N SER A 43 -5.31 -22.81 -12.16
CA SER A 43 -5.05 -21.36 -12.02
C SER A 43 -5.97 -20.59 -12.96
N MET A 44 -5.98 -19.26 -12.88
CA MET A 44 -6.76 -18.42 -13.79
C MET A 44 -5.88 -17.43 -14.55
N PRO A 45 -6.24 -17.10 -15.81
CA PRO A 45 -5.66 -15.96 -16.50
C PRO A 45 -6.07 -14.67 -15.78
N ASP A 46 -5.13 -13.71 -15.71
CA ASP A 46 -5.45 -12.36 -15.25
C ASP A 46 -6.42 -11.66 -16.23
N ILE A 47 -6.96 -10.51 -15.83
CA ILE A 47 -7.99 -9.81 -16.61
C ILE A 47 -7.47 -9.26 -17.95
N ILE A 48 -6.19 -8.89 -18.04
CA ILE A 48 -5.57 -8.42 -19.29
C ILE A 48 -5.46 -9.60 -20.25
N THR A 49 -5.05 -10.74 -19.72
CA THR A 49 -4.96 -11.98 -20.46
C THR A 49 -6.34 -12.50 -20.85
N LEU A 50 -7.39 -12.32 -20.03
CA LEU A 50 -8.78 -12.62 -20.39
C LEU A 50 -9.33 -11.75 -21.51
N ASN A 51 -9.01 -10.45 -21.52
CA ASN A 51 -9.38 -9.56 -22.63
C ASN A 51 -8.71 -9.98 -23.93
N ARG A 52 -7.41 -10.27 -23.87
CA ARG A 52 -6.68 -10.78 -25.04
C ARG A 52 -7.17 -12.15 -25.47
N LEU A 53 -7.55 -13.02 -24.53
CA LEU A 53 -8.20 -14.30 -24.81
C LEU A 53 -9.52 -14.07 -25.55
N ALA A 54 -10.37 -13.16 -25.09
CA ALA A 54 -11.63 -12.81 -25.74
C ALA A 54 -11.41 -12.33 -27.18
N GLU A 55 -10.45 -11.44 -27.41
CA GLU A 55 -10.07 -10.96 -28.74
C GLU A 55 -9.52 -12.08 -29.65
N ILE A 56 -8.57 -12.88 -29.16
CA ILE A 56 -7.94 -13.97 -29.93
C ILE A 56 -8.94 -15.08 -30.25
N LEU A 57 -9.84 -15.38 -29.31
CA LEU A 57 -10.82 -16.44 -29.42
C LEU A 57 -12.12 -15.99 -30.12
N GLY A 58 -12.26 -14.69 -30.40
CA GLY A 58 -13.43 -14.11 -31.06
C GLY A 58 -14.70 -14.25 -30.24
N VAL A 59 -14.60 -14.17 -28.91
CA VAL A 59 -15.73 -14.27 -27.98
C VAL A 59 -15.85 -12.99 -27.17
N ASP A 60 -17.06 -12.65 -26.76
CA ASP A 60 -17.26 -11.54 -25.82
C ASP A 60 -16.63 -11.86 -24.47
N LEU A 61 -16.12 -10.85 -23.75
CA LEU A 61 -15.50 -11.09 -22.43
C LEU A 61 -16.48 -11.75 -21.44
N ASN A 62 -17.78 -11.43 -21.54
CA ASN A 62 -18.82 -12.03 -20.69
C ASN A 62 -19.05 -13.50 -21.01
N TYR A 63 -18.52 -14.02 -22.13
CA TYR A 63 -18.50 -15.45 -22.38
C TYR A 63 -17.88 -16.21 -21.21
N PHE A 64 -16.87 -15.65 -20.54
CA PHE A 64 -16.20 -16.29 -19.40
C PHE A 64 -16.91 -16.09 -18.04
N SER A 65 -17.96 -15.26 -17.94
CA SER A 65 -18.74 -15.05 -16.70
C SER A 65 -20.09 -15.80 -16.74
N GLU A 66 -20.68 -16.12 -15.59
CA GLU A 66 -21.95 -16.89 -15.49
C GLU A 66 -23.20 -16.06 -15.21
N ASN A 67 -23.13 -14.73 -15.05
CA ASN A 67 -24.25 -13.97 -14.47
C ASN A 67 -25.19 -13.25 -15.43
N PHE A 68 -25.38 -13.72 -16.67
CA PHE A 68 -26.50 -13.26 -17.50
C PHE A 68 -27.08 -14.39 -18.36
N GLN A 69 -28.22 -14.94 -17.92
CA GLN A 69 -29.32 -15.24 -18.83
C GLN A 69 -30.37 -14.16 -18.59
N SER A 70 -30.81 -13.41 -19.58
CA SER A 70 -31.65 -13.91 -20.66
C SER A 70 -31.83 -12.83 -21.72
N GLY A 71 -31.99 -13.25 -22.98
CA GLY A 71 -32.35 -12.35 -24.07
C GLY A 71 -31.88 -12.85 -25.42
N VAL A 72 -32.49 -13.92 -25.91
CA VAL A 72 -32.42 -14.27 -27.34
C VAL A 72 -33.02 -13.11 -28.12
N THR A 73 -32.26 -12.53 -29.03
CA THR A 73 -32.83 -12.04 -30.28
C THR A 73 -31.82 -12.30 -31.38
N GLU A 74 -32.14 -13.30 -32.19
CA GLU A 74 -31.48 -13.57 -33.46
C GLU A 74 -31.59 -12.33 -34.35
N ILE A 75 -30.47 -11.82 -34.83
CA ILE A 75 -30.44 -10.95 -36.00
C ILE A 75 -29.72 -11.73 -37.08
N THR A 76 -30.43 -12.01 -38.16
CA THR A 76 -29.97 -12.79 -39.31
C THR A 76 -29.05 -11.95 -40.22
N PRO A 77 -28.16 -12.57 -41.03
CA PRO A 77 -27.11 -11.87 -41.78
C PRO A 77 -27.53 -11.05 -43.02
N ALA A 78 -28.74 -10.49 -43.07
CA ALA A 78 -29.35 -10.03 -44.33
C ALA A 78 -29.29 -8.52 -44.65
N GLU A 79 -28.56 -7.69 -43.88
CA GLU A 79 -28.48 -6.24 -44.18
C GLU A 79 -27.04 -5.72 -44.07
N LEU A 80 -26.13 -6.39 -44.78
CA LEU A 80 -24.85 -5.84 -45.20
C LEU A 80 -25.01 -5.31 -46.64
N TYR A 81 -24.52 -4.08 -46.85
CA TYR A 81 -24.36 -3.31 -48.11
C TYR A 81 -25.53 -2.42 -48.57
N GLU A 82 -25.34 -1.08 -48.48
CA GLU A 82 -25.16 -0.22 -49.67
C GLU A 82 -24.79 1.25 -49.36
N LYS A 83 -23.74 1.71 -50.08
CA LYS A 83 -23.41 3.07 -50.59
C LYS A 83 -22.81 4.18 -49.69
N GLN A 84 -21.57 4.54 -50.08
CA GLN A 84 -20.79 5.78 -49.84
C GLN A 84 -21.48 7.05 -50.44
N PRO A 85 -20.86 8.25 -50.44
CA PRO A 85 -20.23 9.06 -49.37
C PRO A 85 -20.75 10.53 -49.40
N VAL A 86 -20.98 11.22 -48.28
CA VAL A 86 -21.24 12.68 -48.32
C VAL A 86 -20.63 13.44 -47.15
N GLU A 87 -19.97 14.53 -47.53
CA GLU A 87 -19.33 15.66 -46.85
C GLU A 87 -19.75 16.00 -45.40
N LEU A 88 -18.74 16.44 -44.63
CA LEU A 88 -18.89 17.02 -43.29
C LEU A 88 -19.73 18.31 -43.31
N PRO A 89 -20.82 18.39 -42.52
CA PRO A 89 -21.41 19.66 -42.15
C PRO A 89 -20.82 20.15 -40.81
N SER A 90 -20.49 21.43 -40.80
CA SER A 90 -20.05 22.22 -39.65
C SER A 90 -21.00 22.16 -38.44
N LEU A 91 -20.40 22.21 -37.24
CA LEU A 91 -21.03 22.22 -35.92
C LEU A 91 -22.20 23.22 -35.78
N PRO A 92 -23.33 22.82 -35.15
CA PRO A 92 -24.18 23.74 -34.42
C PRO A 92 -23.69 23.87 -32.98
N THR A 93 -23.40 25.11 -32.59
CA THR A 93 -23.30 25.57 -31.21
C THR A 93 -24.64 25.38 -30.49
N GLY A 94 -24.67 24.57 -29.43
CA GLY A 94 -25.87 24.42 -28.58
C GLY A 94 -25.74 23.31 -27.53
N GLN A 95 -25.63 23.73 -26.28
CA GLN A 95 -25.55 22.98 -25.01
C GLN A 95 -26.32 21.65 -24.90
N ALA A 96 -25.65 20.62 -24.36
CA ALA A 96 -26.05 19.76 -23.22
C ALA A 96 -25.69 18.27 -23.42
N GLY A 97 -25.03 17.69 -22.42
CA GLY A 97 -25.00 16.23 -22.21
C GLY A 97 -23.69 15.52 -22.57
N GLY A 98 -22.56 15.93 -21.98
CA GLY A 98 -21.36 15.10 -21.98
C GLY A 98 -21.64 13.80 -21.22
N LYS A 99 -22.00 12.72 -21.93
CA LYS A 99 -21.90 11.37 -21.39
C LYS A 99 -20.41 11.10 -21.19
N GLN A 100 -19.91 11.37 -19.99
CA GLN A 100 -18.67 10.76 -19.51
C GLN A 100 -18.82 9.25 -19.71
N MET A 101 -18.04 8.66 -20.62
CA MET A 101 -17.82 7.22 -20.59
C MET A 101 -17.29 6.90 -19.20
N GLN A 102 -18.07 6.16 -18.40
CA GLN A 102 -17.61 5.73 -17.09
C GLN A 102 -16.32 4.93 -17.26
N LYS A 103 -15.24 5.39 -16.62
CA LYS A 103 -13.96 4.69 -16.55
C LYS A 103 -14.26 3.27 -16.04
N PRO A 104 -13.82 2.19 -16.71
CA PRO A 104 -14.13 0.84 -16.27
C PRO A 104 -13.65 0.64 -14.82
N SER A 105 -14.59 0.42 -13.90
CA SER A 105 -14.29 0.07 -12.52
C SER A 105 -14.05 -1.44 -12.44
N TRP A 106 -12.81 -1.81 -12.14
CA TRP A 106 -12.48 -3.20 -11.80
C TRP A 106 -12.51 -3.34 -10.29
N ASP A 107 -13.58 -3.92 -9.76
CA ASP A 107 -13.66 -4.26 -8.34
C ASP A 107 -12.98 -5.62 -8.10
N MET A 108 -11.77 -5.64 -7.54
CA MET A 108 -11.08 -6.87 -7.11
C MET A 108 -11.26 -7.13 -5.60
N SER A 109 -12.23 -6.45 -4.99
CA SER A 109 -12.62 -6.65 -3.59
C SER A 109 -13.19 -8.05 -3.36
N ARG A 110 -13.08 -8.54 -2.12
CA ARG A 110 -13.52 -9.89 -1.69
C ARG A 110 -12.83 -11.03 -2.45
N GLY A 111 -11.77 -10.73 -3.20
CA GLY A 111 -11.01 -11.72 -3.93
C GLY A 111 -10.07 -12.53 -3.04
N ASN A 112 -9.73 -13.73 -3.50
CA ASN A 112 -8.66 -14.53 -2.94
C ASN A 112 -7.53 -14.62 -3.98
N TRP A 113 -6.57 -13.71 -3.86
CA TRP A 113 -5.46 -13.55 -4.78
C TRP A 113 -4.24 -14.24 -4.20
N VAL A 114 -3.77 -15.26 -4.89
CA VAL A 114 -2.61 -16.06 -4.46
C VAL A 114 -1.65 -16.15 -5.63
N ASP A 115 -0.38 -15.77 -5.40
CA ASP A 115 0.68 -15.77 -6.42
C ASP A 115 0.35 -14.93 -7.67
N ALA A 116 -0.54 -13.95 -7.54
CA ALA A 116 -0.98 -13.09 -8.65
C ALA A 116 0.02 -11.96 -8.91
N ASP A 117 0.21 -11.61 -10.19
CA ASP A 117 1.10 -10.53 -10.60
C ASP A 117 0.32 -9.33 -11.11
N PHE A 118 0.45 -8.22 -10.40
CA PHE A 118 -0.15 -6.92 -10.65
C PHE A 118 0.92 -5.84 -10.88
N SER A 119 2.15 -6.24 -11.19
CA SER A 119 3.28 -5.33 -11.37
C SER A 119 3.09 -4.38 -12.55
N GLY A 120 3.50 -3.13 -12.40
CA GLY A 120 3.40 -2.09 -13.42
C GLY A 120 1.98 -1.61 -13.74
N LEU A 121 0.95 -2.11 -13.06
CA LEU A 121 -0.42 -1.63 -13.23
C LEU A 121 -0.53 -0.17 -12.79
N LYS A 122 -1.39 0.59 -13.47
CA LYS A 122 -1.66 1.99 -13.16
C LYS A 122 -3.12 2.20 -12.79
N ASN A 123 -3.42 3.25 -12.02
CA ASN A 123 -4.79 3.62 -11.63
C ASN A 123 -5.54 2.54 -10.82
N LEU A 124 -4.92 2.02 -9.76
CA LEU A 124 -5.51 0.98 -8.90
C LEU A 124 -6.26 1.53 -7.68
N HIS A 125 -7.04 2.60 -7.84
CA HIS A 125 -7.58 3.42 -6.75
C HIS A 125 -8.61 2.73 -5.81
N GLU A 126 -9.42 1.76 -6.26
CA GLU A 126 -10.55 1.22 -5.44
C GLU A 126 -10.58 -0.31 -5.29
N LYS A 127 -9.48 -1.00 -5.58
CA LYS A 127 -9.63 -2.35 -6.16
C LYS A 127 -9.52 -3.53 -5.21
N PHE A 128 -9.34 -3.41 -3.89
CA PHE A 128 -9.02 -4.62 -3.10
C PHE A 128 -9.76 -4.81 -1.78
N SER A 129 -10.76 -4.02 -1.41
CA SER A 129 -11.39 -4.15 -0.08
C SER A 129 -11.84 -5.59 0.27
N SER A 130 -11.69 -6.00 1.52
CA SER A 130 -12.11 -7.32 2.03
C SER A 130 -11.48 -8.52 1.32
N SER A 131 -10.30 -8.34 0.71
CA SER A 131 -9.61 -9.39 -0.05
C SER A 131 -8.51 -10.06 0.75
N ASN A 132 -8.25 -11.33 0.43
CA ASN A 132 -7.05 -12.05 0.81
C ASN A 132 -6.04 -11.97 -0.34
N MET A 133 -4.85 -11.46 -0.06
CA MET A 133 -3.73 -11.35 -1.00
C MET A 133 -2.53 -12.04 -0.39
N GLN A 134 -2.03 -13.08 -1.06
CA GLN A 134 -0.90 -13.87 -0.60
C GLN A 134 0.14 -14.02 -1.70
N ARG A 135 1.38 -13.62 -1.42
CA ARG A 135 2.50 -13.75 -2.38
C ARG A 135 2.22 -13.06 -3.73
N CYS A 136 1.39 -12.03 -3.71
CA CYS A 136 1.11 -11.23 -4.91
C CYS A 136 2.25 -10.23 -5.17
N LYS A 137 2.41 -9.82 -6.42
CA LYS A 137 3.38 -8.80 -6.83
C LYS A 137 2.67 -7.55 -7.30
N PHE A 138 3.14 -6.40 -6.88
CA PHE A 138 2.68 -5.06 -7.24
C PHE A 138 3.87 -4.16 -7.59
N ILE A 139 4.94 -4.76 -8.09
CA ILE A 139 6.24 -4.10 -8.26
C ILE A 139 6.10 -2.97 -9.28
N GLY A 140 6.54 -1.76 -8.91
CA GLY A 140 6.50 -0.58 -9.78
C GLY A 140 5.10 -0.13 -10.20
N SER A 141 4.06 -0.57 -9.48
CA SER A 141 2.67 -0.22 -9.79
C SER A 141 2.30 1.16 -9.24
N ASP A 142 1.39 1.86 -9.92
CA ASP A 142 0.71 3.03 -9.40
C ASP A 142 -0.57 2.61 -8.68
N LEU A 143 -0.46 2.58 -7.36
CA LEU A 143 -1.48 2.29 -6.36
C LEU A 143 -1.87 3.57 -5.62
N SER A 144 -1.62 4.74 -6.20
CA SER A 144 -1.95 6.00 -5.53
C SER A 144 -3.45 6.10 -5.27
N GLY A 145 -3.82 6.53 -4.06
CA GLY A 145 -5.20 6.59 -3.62
C GLY A 145 -5.86 5.23 -3.36
N LEU A 146 -5.10 4.13 -3.28
CA LEU A 146 -5.63 2.78 -3.05
C LEU A 146 -6.45 2.70 -1.75
N LEU A 147 -7.64 2.12 -1.84
CA LEU A 147 -8.47 1.81 -0.69
C LEU A 147 -8.35 0.32 -0.31
N LEU A 148 -7.68 0.05 0.81
CA LEU A 148 -7.68 -1.26 1.47
C LEU A 148 -8.50 -1.18 2.75
N LYS A 149 -9.53 -2.00 2.84
CA LYS A 149 -10.39 -2.07 4.03
C LYS A 149 -10.64 -3.52 4.38
N THR A 150 -10.30 -3.92 5.61
CA THR A 150 -10.53 -5.29 6.09
C THR A 150 -9.78 -6.35 5.26
N ASN A 151 -8.54 -6.04 4.86
CA ASN A 151 -7.74 -6.92 4.02
C ASN A 151 -6.82 -7.84 4.82
N ASN A 152 -6.50 -9.00 4.24
CA ASN A 152 -5.35 -9.79 4.64
C ASN A 152 -4.31 -9.75 3.51
N VAL A 153 -3.17 -9.13 3.77
CA VAL A 153 -2.07 -8.96 2.81
C VAL A 153 -0.83 -9.62 3.40
N ASP A 154 -0.47 -10.78 2.88
CA ASP A 154 0.61 -11.60 3.43
C ASP A 154 1.67 -11.91 2.37
N SER A 155 2.92 -11.64 2.72
CA SER A 155 4.09 -11.99 1.89
C SER A 155 4.04 -11.42 0.46
N CYS A 156 3.37 -10.29 0.25
CA CYS A 156 3.29 -9.61 -1.04
C CYS A 156 4.48 -8.66 -1.27
N ASP A 157 4.78 -8.39 -2.53
CA ASP A 157 5.86 -7.50 -2.95
C ASP A 157 5.29 -6.25 -3.61
N PHE A 158 5.50 -5.09 -2.97
CA PHE A 158 5.10 -3.78 -3.45
C PHE A 158 6.29 -2.96 -3.95
N SER A 159 7.50 -3.50 -4.05
CA SER A 159 8.73 -2.73 -4.29
C SER A 159 8.63 -1.71 -5.42
N GLY A 160 9.09 -0.48 -5.14
CA GLY A 160 9.09 0.64 -6.09
C GLY A 160 7.70 1.14 -6.52
N SER A 161 6.62 0.69 -5.86
CA SER A 161 5.26 1.17 -6.15
C SER A 161 4.98 2.54 -5.53
N ASP A 162 4.01 3.23 -6.12
CA ASP A 162 3.43 4.44 -5.54
C ASP A 162 2.14 4.08 -4.81
N ILE A 163 2.13 4.20 -3.48
CA ILE A 163 0.99 3.97 -2.59
C ILE A 163 0.58 5.31 -1.94
N SER A 164 1.01 6.44 -2.50
CA SER A 164 0.72 7.76 -1.93
C SER A 164 -0.79 8.03 -1.86
N ASN A 165 -1.25 8.77 -0.85
CA ASN A 165 -2.67 9.10 -0.62
C ASN A 165 -3.60 7.89 -0.39
N SER A 166 -3.06 6.70 -0.19
CA SER A 166 -3.85 5.48 0.02
C SER A 166 -4.42 5.41 1.43
N HIS A 167 -5.57 4.76 1.58
CA HIS A 167 -6.22 4.54 2.86
C HIS A 167 -6.27 3.04 3.17
N ILE A 168 -5.58 2.63 4.24
CA ILE A 168 -5.41 1.24 4.64
C ILE A 168 -6.02 1.06 6.04
N GLN A 169 -7.26 0.61 6.05
CA GLN A 169 -8.08 0.51 7.25
C GLN A 169 -8.34 -0.94 7.66
N LEU A 170 -8.28 -1.24 8.96
CA LEU A 170 -8.67 -2.53 9.55
C LEU A 170 -7.99 -3.73 8.87
N SER A 171 -6.78 -3.54 8.35
CA SER A 171 -6.11 -4.50 7.48
C SER A 171 -4.90 -5.13 8.18
N HIS A 172 -4.61 -6.38 7.84
CA HIS A 172 -3.42 -7.09 8.29
C HIS A 172 -2.40 -7.13 7.16
N LEU A 173 -1.23 -6.56 7.42
CA LEU A 173 -0.09 -6.50 6.51
C LEU A 173 1.06 -7.24 7.17
N ASN A 174 1.28 -8.49 6.78
CA ASN A 174 2.31 -9.34 7.36
C ASN A 174 3.37 -9.70 6.34
N LYS A 175 4.65 -9.52 6.70
CA LYS A 175 5.80 -9.97 5.89
C LYS A 175 5.82 -9.41 4.45
N ASN A 176 5.24 -8.24 4.25
CA ASN A 176 5.22 -7.61 2.93
C ASN A 176 6.51 -6.82 2.68
N THR A 177 6.87 -6.70 1.41
CA THR A 177 8.01 -5.88 0.97
C THR A 177 7.50 -4.57 0.37
N PHE A 178 7.94 -3.45 0.91
CA PHE A 178 7.64 -2.08 0.49
C PHE A 178 8.92 -1.29 0.19
N LYS A 179 9.99 -1.97 -0.26
CA LYS A 179 11.28 -1.31 -0.54
C LYS A 179 11.12 -0.23 -1.59
N ASP A 180 11.73 0.92 -1.32
CA ASP A 180 11.75 2.07 -2.23
C ASP A 180 10.35 2.53 -2.68
N CYS A 181 9.30 2.23 -1.90
CA CYS A 181 7.93 2.67 -2.19
C CYS A 181 7.70 4.12 -1.78
N SER A 182 6.76 4.78 -2.47
CA SER A 182 6.19 6.05 -1.99
C SER A 182 4.92 5.78 -1.17
N LEU A 183 4.92 6.17 0.11
CA LEU A 183 3.77 6.11 1.01
C LEU A 183 3.32 7.52 1.44
N LYS A 184 3.67 8.53 0.64
CA LYS A 184 3.42 9.94 0.95
C LYS A 184 1.94 10.17 1.22
N GLU A 185 1.64 10.83 2.34
CA GLU A 185 0.27 11.17 2.74
C GLU A 185 -0.68 9.97 2.83
N ALA A 186 -0.16 8.73 2.89
CA ALA A 186 -0.99 7.55 3.11
C ALA A 186 -1.51 7.51 4.55
N GLU A 187 -2.69 6.92 4.74
CA GLU A 187 -3.35 6.80 6.04
C GLU A 187 -3.58 5.34 6.41
N PHE A 188 -2.99 4.90 7.52
CA PHE A 188 -3.22 3.61 8.13
C PHE A 188 -4.10 3.78 9.36
N SER A 189 -5.26 3.12 9.39
CA SER A 189 -6.23 3.22 10.48
C SER A 189 -6.57 1.83 11.03
N ARG A 190 -6.35 1.58 12.32
CA ARG A 190 -6.70 0.29 12.95
C ARG A 190 -6.08 -0.92 12.25
N SER A 191 -4.91 -0.75 11.65
CA SER A 191 -4.24 -1.79 10.85
C SER A 191 -3.07 -2.40 11.61
N HIS A 192 -2.76 -3.67 11.32
CA HIS A 192 -1.65 -4.40 11.89
C HIS A 192 -0.57 -4.58 10.84
N ILE A 193 0.60 -4.01 11.05
CA ILE A 193 1.73 -4.01 10.13
C ILE A 193 2.89 -4.72 10.83
N ASN A 194 3.10 -5.98 10.48
CA ASN A 194 4.07 -6.84 11.17
C ASN A 194 5.12 -7.38 10.21
N ALA A 195 6.38 -7.35 10.65
CA ALA A 195 7.50 -7.97 9.96
C ALA A 195 7.64 -7.53 8.49
N CYS A 196 7.22 -6.31 8.15
CA CYS A 196 7.32 -5.77 6.80
C CYS A 196 8.68 -5.09 6.59
N ASP A 197 9.14 -5.08 5.35
CA ASP A 197 10.37 -4.43 4.94
C ASP A 197 10.05 -3.12 4.21
N PHE A 198 10.28 -1.98 4.84
CA PHE A 198 10.09 -0.65 4.27
C PHE A 198 11.42 0.02 3.93
N THR A 199 12.49 -0.73 3.71
CA THR A 199 13.82 -0.15 3.47
C THR A 199 13.77 0.87 2.33
N GLY A 200 14.24 2.09 2.58
CA GLY A 200 14.26 3.18 1.58
C GLY A 200 12.90 3.78 1.23
N ALA A 201 11.81 3.36 1.89
CA ALA A 201 10.47 3.89 1.60
C ALA A 201 10.31 5.34 2.07
N ASN A 202 9.45 6.09 1.39
CA ASN A 202 9.13 7.47 1.73
C ASN A 202 7.81 7.56 2.49
N PHE A 203 7.85 7.92 3.78
CA PHE A 203 6.66 8.06 4.65
C PHE A 203 6.26 9.53 4.84
N THR A 204 6.64 10.44 3.92
CA THR A 204 6.40 11.87 4.13
C THR A 204 4.91 12.15 4.33
N GLY A 205 4.54 12.70 5.49
CA GLY A 205 3.14 13.01 5.84
C GLY A 205 2.25 11.79 6.08
N THR A 206 2.79 10.57 6.13
CA THR A 206 1.99 9.35 6.42
C THR A 206 1.41 9.42 7.83
N LYS A 207 0.15 8.99 7.98
CA LYS A 207 -0.55 8.95 9.26
C LYS A 207 -0.84 7.51 9.68
N PHE A 208 -0.52 7.19 10.92
CA PHE A 208 -0.89 5.94 11.57
C PHE A 208 -1.82 6.26 12.74
N SER A 209 -3.10 5.92 12.62
CA SER A 209 -4.10 6.09 13.68
C SER A 209 -4.56 4.74 14.20
N GLU A 210 -4.43 4.50 15.50
CA GLU A 210 -4.81 3.24 16.16
C GLU A 210 -4.20 1.99 15.50
N SER A 211 -3.05 2.13 14.84
CA SER A 211 -2.39 1.05 14.09
C SER A 211 -1.14 0.55 14.82
N PHE A 212 -0.79 -0.71 14.58
CA PHE A 212 0.36 -1.38 15.20
C PHE A 212 1.44 -1.60 14.15
N ILE A 213 2.65 -1.10 14.41
CA ILE A 213 3.82 -1.31 13.56
C ILE A 213 4.88 -2.04 14.38
N TYR A 214 5.09 -3.32 14.06
CA TYR A 214 5.92 -4.19 14.87
C TYR A 214 6.89 -5.05 14.07
N GLY A 215 8.14 -5.09 14.50
CA GLY A 215 9.16 -5.95 13.89
C GLY A 215 9.47 -5.60 12.43
N CYS A 216 9.19 -4.39 11.99
CA CYS A 216 9.44 -3.95 10.62
C CYS A 216 10.88 -3.44 10.45
N ASP A 217 11.42 -3.57 9.24
CA ASP A 217 12.64 -2.88 8.83
C ASP A 217 12.27 -1.50 8.27
N LEU A 218 12.71 -0.44 8.94
CA LEU A 218 12.47 0.96 8.58
C LEU A 218 13.79 1.66 8.25
N THR A 219 14.80 0.89 7.83
CA THR A 219 16.13 1.43 7.47
C THR A 219 16.03 2.39 6.30
N GLY A 220 16.61 3.58 6.45
CA GLY A 220 16.61 4.62 5.41
C GLY A 220 15.24 5.24 5.12
N VAL A 221 14.23 5.00 5.96
CA VAL A 221 12.90 5.60 5.77
C VAL A 221 12.92 7.10 6.08
N ASP A 222 12.20 7.86 5.24
CA ASP A 222 11.93 9.27 5.48
C ASP A 222 10.64 9.44 6.30
N PHE A 223 10.77 9.76 7.59
CA PHE A 223 9.65 10.00 8.51
C PHE A 223 9.19 11.46 8.53
N THR A 224 9.54 12.27 7.53
CA THR A 224 9.21 13.69 7.52
C THR A 224 7.70 13.93 7.66
N GLY A 225 7.27 14.61 8.71
CA GLY A 225 5.85 14.90 8.93
C GLY A 225 4.98 13.68 9.28
N VAL A 226 5.57 12.52 9.61
CA VAL A 226 4.80 11.35 10.03
C VAL A 226 4.06 11.62 11.33
N VAL A 227 2.80 11.19 11.40
CA VAL A 227 1.99 11.26 12.63
C VAL A 227 1.59 9.85 13.06
N ILE A 228 2.04 9.42 14.21
CA ILE A 228 1.63 8.17 14.86
C ILE A 228 0.77 8.51 16.08
N LYS A 229 -0.49 8.13 16.04
CA LYS A 229 -1.46 8.32 17.12
C LYS A 229 -2.05 6.97 17.51
N SER A 230 -1.85 6.55 18.76
CA SER A 230 -2.56 5.38 19.28
C SER A 230 -3.96 5.76 19.76
N GLY A 231 -4.88 4.79 19.75
CA GLY A 231 -6.20 4.95 20.35
C GLY A 231 -6.07 4.78 21.86
N GLY A 232 -6.40 5.82 22.63
CA GLY A 232 -6.37 5.79 24.08
C GLY A 232 -7.37 4.79 24.67
N ILE A 233 -7.03 3.50 24.72
CA ILE A 233 -7.82 2.50 25.44
C ILE A 233 -7.33 2.48 26.90
N THR A 234 -7.88 3.35 27.73
CA THR A 234 -7.70 3.29 29.18
C THR A 234 -8.39 2.04 29.73
N GLY A 235 -7.64 1.08 30.30
CA GLY A 235 -8.19 -0.04 31.08
C GLY A 235 -7.97 -1.45 30.52
N VAL A 236 -7.39 -1.60 29.32
CA VAL A 236 -6.91 -2.90 28.82
C VAL A 236 -5.40 -2.98 29.05
N VAL A 237 -4.91 -4.11 29.57
CA VAL A 237 -3.46 -4.39 29.62
C VAL A 237 -2.98 -4.63 28.18
N VAL A 238 -2.69 -3.55 27.45
CA VAL A 238 -1.99 -3.63 26.17
C VAL A 238 -0.56 -4.05 26.49
N LYS A 239 -0.31 -5.36 26.43
CA LYS A 239 1.04 -5.91 26.52
C LYS A 239 1.75 -5.61 25.19
N SER A 240 2.45 -4.47 25.15
CA SER A 240 3.43 -4.03 24.14
C SER A 240 2.96 -3.81 22.69
N GLY A 241 3.41 -2.70 22.07
CA GLY A 241 3.80 -2.75 20.65
C GLY A 241 3.15 -1.81 19.64
N ASP A 242 2.71 -0.59 20.00
CA ASP A 242 2.21 0.35 18.97
C ASP A 242 3.31 0.67 17.95
N PHE A 243 4.53 0.94 18.44
CA PHE A 243 5.72 1.14 17.63
C PHE A 243 6.93 0.49 18.32
N GLY A 244 7.21 -0.77 18.02
CA GLY A 244 8.26 -1.49 18.73
C GLY A 244 8.95 -2.62 17.99
N LYS A 245 10.17 -2.92 18.45
CA LYS A 245 11.11 -3.85 17.81
C LYS A 245 11.35 -3.57 16.33
N ASN A 246 11.15 -2.33 15.90
CA ASN A 246 11.44 -1.92 14.54
C ASN A 246 12.94 -1.61 14.44
N THR A 247 13.56 -2.08 13.36
CA THR A 247 14.94 -1.71 13.04
C THR A 247 14.92 -0.35 12.36
N ILE A 248 15.62 0.61 12.94
CA ILE A 248 15.71 1.97 12.38
C ILE A 248 17.17 2.40 12.35
N ALA A 249 17.69 2.55 11.15
CA ALA A 249 19.02 3.09 10.89
C ALA A 249 18.93 4.07 9.73
N ASN A 250 19.71 5.15 9.79
CA ASN A 250 19.76 6.18 8.74
C ASN A 250 18.39 6.79 8.37
N ALA A 251 17.45 6.80 9.33
CA ALA A 251 16.13 7.41 9.13
C ALA A 251 16.21 8.94 9.22
N VAL A 252 15.35 9.61 8.46
CA VAL A 252 15.18 11.06 8.51
C VAL A 252 14.03 11.40 9.44
N TRP A 253 14.30 12.17 10.49
CA TRP A 253 13.32 12.57 11.50
C TRP A 253 13.14 14.08 11.48
N ASN A 254 12.19 14.55 10.68
CA ASN A 254 11.84 15.97 10.63
C ASN A 254 10.33 16.13 10.85
N ARG A 255 9.90 16.88 11.86
CA ARG A 255 8.47 17.10 12.13
C ARG A 255 7.68 15.81 12.38
N ALA A 256 8.33 14.76 12.88
CA ALA A 256 7.67 13.51 13.23
C ALA A 256 6.96 13.64 14.59
N SER A 257 5.74 13.11 14.71
CA SER A 257 4.91 13.23 15.91
C SER A 257 4.39 11.88 16.40
N PHE A 258 4.62 11.59 17.66
CA PHE A 258 4.12 10.43 18.40
C PHE A 258 3.17 10.93 19.48
N ILE A 259 1.90 10.56 19.39
CA ILE A 259 0.84 11.02 20.30
C ILE A 259 0.14 9.81 20.91
N ASP A 260 0.00 9.82 22.24
CA ASP A 260 -0.62 8.74 23.02
C ASP A 260 0.03 7.36 22.78
N THR A 261 1.29 7.30 22.34
CA THR A 261 1.89 6.07 21.76
C THR A 261 2.73 5.26 22.76
N GLN A 262 2.63 3.93 22.71
CA GLN A 262 3.57 3.02 23.39
C GLN A 262 4.79 2.74 22.50
N ILE A 263 5.96 3.23 22.91
CA ILE A 263 7.22 3.02 22.20
C ILE A 263 8.07 2.03 22.99
N ALA A 264 8.47 0.94 22.35
CA ALA A 264 9.22 -0.11 23.02
C ALA A 264 10.30 -0.75 22.15
N ASP A 265 11.47 -1.03 22.72
CA ASP A 265 12.56 -1.73 22.02
C ASP A 265 13.03 -0.99 20.75
N ILE A 266 13.17 0.33 20.83
CA ILE A 266 13.61 1.19 19.71
C ILE A 266 14.90 1.92 20.08
N VAL A 267 15.79 2.04 19.09
CA VAL A 267 16.96 2.92 19.14
C VAL A 267 16.77 4.05 18.13
N PHE A 268 16.61 5.27 18.62
CA PHE A 268 16.61 6.48 17.79
C PHE A 268 18.04 6.94 17.54
N THR A 269 18.38 7.18 16.29
CA THR A 269 19.70 7.67 15.85
C THR A 269 19.53 8.83 14.86
N GLY A 270 20.58 9.60 14.64
CA GLY A 270 20.57 10.72 13.68
C GLY A 270 20.00 12.01 14.27
N THR A 271 19.56 12.92 13.40
CA THR A 271 19.00 14.21 13.84
C THR A 271 17.49 14.11 13.91
N LEU A 272 16.93 14.38 15.09
CA LEU A 272 15.51 14.57 15.34
C LEU A 272 15.28 16.07 15.42
N ASP A 273 14.67 16.61 14.37
CA ASP A 273 14.39 18.04 14.22
C ASP A 273 12.87 18.28 14.24
N ASP A 274 12.42 19.21 15.07
CA ASP A 274 11.00 19.53 15.28
C ASP A 274 10.13 18.30 15.61
N CYS A 275 10.67 17.33 16.35
CA CYS A 275 9.96 16.09 16.66
C CYS A 275 9.14 16.20 17.96
N TYR A 276 8.00 15.51 18.03
CA TYR A 276 7.08 15.57 19.15
C TYR A 276 6.78 14.19 19.73
N PHE A 277 6.90 14.06 21.05
CA PHE A 277 6.48 12.90 21.83
C PHE A 277 5.51 13.36 22.92
N GLU A 278 4.21 13.20 22.69
CA GLU A 278 3.15 13.61 23.62
C GLU A 278 2.40 12.39 24.17
N ASN A 279 2.19 12.36 25.50
CA ASN A 279 1.47 11.29 26.20
C ASN A 279 2.01 9.86 25.91
N CYS A 280 3.28 9.76 25.56
CA CYS A 280 3.94 8.52 25.22
C CYS A 280 4.42 7.77 26.46
N ALA A 281 4.51 6.45 26.31
CA ALA A 281 5.15 5.58 27.29
C ALA A 281 6.33 4.84 26.65
N PHE A 282 7.46 4.88 27.35
CA PHE A 282 8.73 4.37 26.86
C PHE A 282 9.13 3.11 27.64
N THR A 283 9.49 2.05 26.91
CA THR A 283 10.01 0.80 27.48
C THR A 283 11.22 0.33 26.70
N ARG A 284 12.42 0.34 27.31
CA ARG A 284 13.68 -0.04 26.63
C ARG A 284 13.91 0.79 25.35
N VAL A 285 13.80 2.11 25.48
CA VAL A 285 14.03 3.06 24.38
C VAL A 285 15.37 3.75 24.62
N THR A 286 16.19 3.81 23.57
CA THR A 286 17.50 4.48 23.60
C THR A 286 17.56 5.53 22.51
N PHE A 287 18.07 6.72 22.84
CA PHE A 287 18.57 7.67 21.86
C PHE A 287 20.09 7.51 21.85
N GLN A 288 20.67 7.28 20.67
CA GLN A 288 22.09 6.99 20.52
C GLN A 288 22.68 7.82 19.38
N ASN A 289 23.79 8.52 19.63
CA ASN A 289 24.44 9.39 18.66
C ASN A 289 23.44 10.35 18.00
N ALA A 290 22.46 10.84 18.78
CA ALA A 290 21.33 11.58 18.26
C ALA A 290 21.46 13.08 18.55
N ASN A 291 21.08 13.91 17.58
CA ASN A 291 20.93 15.36 17.78
C ASN A 291 19.45 15.66 17.95
N LEU A 292 19.06 16.17 19.12
CA LEU A 292 17.68 16.50 19.48
C LEU A 292 17.51 18.03 19.38
N ILE A 293 16.94 18.48 18.28
CA ILE A 293 16.73 19.89 17.98
C ILE A 293 15.22 20.11 17.92
N ASN A 294 14.72 21.09 18.68
CA ASN A 294 13.31 21.36 18.86
C ASN A 294 12.49 20.08 19.10
N THR A 295 13.03 19.17 19.92
CA THR A 295 12.39 17.89 20.17
C THR A 295 11.66 17.94 21.50
N PHE A 296 10.35 17.76 21.47
CA PHE A 296 9.48 18.01 22.62
C PHE A 296 8.98 16.71 23.25
N PHE A 297 9.13 16.60 24.58
CA PHE A 297 8.63 15.47 25.37
C PHE A 297 7.55 15.96 26.34
N LYS A 298 6.30 15.98 25.91
CA LYS A 298 5.18 16.56 26.65
C LYS A 298 4.32 15.51 27.33
N ASN A 299 3.95 15.74 28.60
CA ASN A 299 3.01 14.89 29.36
C ASN A 299 3.39 13.40 29.46
N ASN A 300 4.70 13.09 29.38
CA ASN A 300 5.19 11.73 29.39
C ASN A 300 5.46 11.26 30.83
N LYS A 301 4.75 10.23 31.29
CA LYS A 301 4.79 9.79 32.71
C LYS A 301 6.09 9.08 33.13
N LYS A 302 6.95 8.64 32.20
CA LYS A 302 8.07 7.71 32.48
C LYS A 302 9.34 7.97 31.67
N LEU A 303 9.81 9.22 31.58
CA LEU A 303 11.06 9.52 30.87
C LEU A 303 12.31 8.91 31.51
N LYS A 304 12.28 8.58 32.82
CA LYS A 304 13.35 7.84 33.53
C LYS A 304 13.77 6.52 32.90
N ARG A 305 12.96 5.96 32.00
CA ARG A 305 13.21 4.68 31.32
C ARG A 305 13.88 4.85 29.95
N ILE A 306 14.08 6.09 29.52
CA ILE A 306 14.79 6.42 28.29
C ILE A 306 16.28 6.50 28.61
N ARG A 307 17.09 5.88 27.76
CA ARG A 307 18.55 5.99 27.82
C ARG A 307 19.03 6.93 26.74
N PHE A 308 19.95 7.83 27.08
CA PHE A 308 20.66 8.66 26.11
C PHE A 308 22.13 8.24 26.09
N ILE A 309 22.70 8.09 24.91
CA ILE A 309 24.11 7.71 24.69
C ILE A 309 24.68 8.65 23.64
N ASP A 310 25.72 9.40 24.00
CA ASP A 310 26.43 10.30 23.08
C ASP A 310 25.49 11.24 22.29
N CYS A 311 24.48 11.76 22.97
CA CYS A 311 23.47 12.63 22.38
C CYS A 311 23.84 14.10 22.54
N ARG A 312 23.26 14.92 21.66
CA ARG A 312 23.31 16.38 21.75
C ARG A 312 21.89 16.91 21.75
N ALA A 313 21.60 17.94 22.54
CA ALA A 313 20.28 18.57 22.57
C ALA A 313 20.38 20.09 22.59
N ASP A 314 19.45 20.79 21.97
CA ASP A 314 19.32 22.23 22.20
C ASP A 314 18.83 22.53 23.62
N ARG A 315 18.93 23.80 24.02
CA ARG A 315 18.60 24.22 25.38
C ARG A 315 17.15 23.95 25.73
N ILE A 316 16.23 24.17 24.80
CA ILE A 316 14.79 24.02 25.05
C ILE A 316 14.46 22.54 25.29
N THR A 317 14.92 21.66 24.40
CA THR A 317 14.77 20.21 24.48
C THR A 317 15.36 19.67 25.79
N TYR A 318 16.57 20.12 26.14
CA TYR A 318 17.25 19.71 27.36
C TYR A 318 16.42 20.05 28.62
N GLU A 319 15.86 21.25 28.69
CA GLU A 319 15.02 21.67 29.83
C GLU A 319 13.73 20.85 29.93
N PHE A 320 13.08 20.52 28.80
CA PHE A 320 11.91 19.63 28.79
C PHE A 320 12.24 18.24 29.36
N LEU A 321 13.36 17.66 28.93
CA LEU A 321 13.81 16.37 29.43
C LEU A 321 14.15 16.42 30.94
N ASN A 322 14.78 17.50 31.38
CA ASN A 322 15.10 17.74 32.79
C ASN A 322 13.85 17.82 33.67
N GLN A 323 12.86 18.63 33.27
CA GLN A 323 11.57 18.74 33.98
C GLN A 323 10.83 17.41 34.04
N GLY A 324 10.93 16.59 32.99
CA GLY A 324 10.37 15.25 32.96
C GLY A 324 11.18 14.19 33.74
N ASN A 325 12.22 14.60 34.47
CA ASN A 325 13.12 13.74 35.25
C ASN A 325 13.80 12.65 34.41
N ALA A 326 14.18 12.94 33.16
CA ALA A 326 15.00 12.02 32.37
C ALA A 326 16.44 11.94 32.92
N ASP A 327 17.14 10.84 32.64
CA ASP A 327 18.58 10.75 32.88
C ASP A 327 19.32 11.46 31.74
N LEU A 328 19.95 12.60 32.04
CA LEU A 328 20.61 13.47 31.06
C LEU A 328 22.12 13.19 30.94
N THR A 329 22.66 12.21 31.64
CA THR A 329 24.12 11.96 31.70
C THR A 329 24.75 11.73 30.32
N GLY A 330 24.00 11.17 29.37
CA GLY A 330 24.43 10.97 27.99
C GLY A 330 24.08 12.10 27.02
N ILE A 331 23.68 13.28 27.50
CA ILE A 331 23.29 14.43 26.67
C ILE A 331 24.25 15.60 26.89
N THR A 332 24.76 16.16 25.80
CA THR A 332 25.51 17.41 25.79
C THR A 332 24.68 18.54 25.18
N LEU A 333 24.79 19.75 25.72
CA LEU A 333 24.09 20.92 25.16
C LEU A 333 24.73 21.35 23.83
N LEU A 334 23.88 21.63 22.84
CA LEU A 334 24.30 22.34 21.63
C LEU A 334 24.63 23.79 22.01
N THR A 335 25.87 24.18 21.83
CA THR A 335 26.28 25.59 21.95
C THR A 335 25.56 26.41 20.89
N PRO A 336 24.93 27.55 21.23
CA PRO A 336 24.35 28.43 20.24
C PRO A 336 25.42 28.78 19.21
N LYS A 337 25.10 28.68 17.92
CA LYS A 337 25.93 29.33 16.88
C LYS A 337 26.00 30.80 17.28
N GLY A 338 27.22 31.31 17.50
CA GLY A 338 27.46 32.67 17.99
C GLY A 338 26.56 33.67 17.27
N GLY A 339 25.73 34.37 18.04
CA GLY A 339 25.07 35.56 17.55
C GLY A 339 26.15 36.59 17.25
N ASN A 340 26.20 37.07 16.02
CA ASN A 340 26.84 38.35 15.76
C ASN A 340 26.00 39.42 16.48
N GLU A 341 26.72 40.23 17.26
CA GLU A 341 26.27 41.42 17.98
C GLU A 341 25.52 42.43 17.11
#